data_AF-A0A7V4HDP8-F1
#
_entry.id   AF-A0A7V4HDP8-F1
#
_cell.length_a   1.000
_cell.length_b   1.000
_cell.length_c   1.000
_cell.angle_alpha   90.00
_cell.angle_beta   90.00
_cell.angle_gamma   90.00
#
_symmetry.space_group_name_H-M   'P 1'
#
loop_
_entity.id
_entity.type
_entity.pdbx_description
1 polymer ?
#
loop_
_entity_poly.entity_id
_entity_poly.type
_entity_poly.pdbx_seq_one_letter_code
_entity_poly.pdbx_strand_id
1 'polypeptide(L)' 'KVQSFVSALREAVHVPIVLVDERLSTVEADRRMRESSVRREARRSRVDAVAAALILERYLSERRNKADGANG' A
#
# COMPACT_ATOMS: atom_id res chain seq x y z
N LYS A 1 -13.88 14.22 3.43
CA LYS A 1 -13.49 13.92 2.02
C LYS A 1 -13.15 12.45 1.82
N VAL A 2 -12.14 11.88 2.49
CA VAL A 2 -11.83 10.43 2.34
C VAL A 2 -12.94 9.54 2.92
N GLN A 3 -13.44 9.85 4.12
CA GLN A 3 -14.51 9.03 4.74
C GLN A 3 -15.81 8.99 3.93
N SER A 4 -16.24 10.13 3.37
CA SER A 4 -17.42 10.19 2.50
C SER A 4 -17.25 9.38 1.21
N PHE A 5 -16.04 9.39 0.64
CA PHE A 5 -15.73 8.56 -0.54
C PHE A 5 -15.76 7.06 -0.19
N VAL A 6 -15.22 6.68 0.97
CA VAL A 6 -15.25 5.30 1.46
C VAL A 6 -16.68 4.82 1.68
N SER A 7 -17.55 5.64 2.27
CA SER A 7 -18.96 5.29 2.44
C SER A 7 -19.65 5.03 1.11
N ALA A 8 -19.50 5.92 0.13
CA ALA A 8 -20.07 5.71 -1.20
C ALA A 8 -19.49 4.46 -1.88
N LEU A 9 -18.19 4.19 -1.70
CA LEU A 9 -17.55 3.03 -2.28
C LEU A 9 -18.06 1.72 -1.65
N ARG A 10 -18.33 1.71 -0.33
CA ARG A 10 -18.91 0.56 0.38
C ARG A 10 -20.33 0.24 -0.08
N GLU A 11 -21.09 1.26 -0.47
CA GLU A 11 -22.43 1.07 -1.05
C GLU A 11 -22.36 0.50 -2.47
N ALA A 12 -21.28 0.80 -3.21
CA ALA A 12 -21.13 0.40 -4.61
C ALA A 12 -20.51 -1.00 -4.82
N VAL A 13 -19.79 -1.57 -3.83
CA VAL A 13 -19.09 -2.85 -3.98
C VAL A 13 -19.37 -3.81 -2.83
N HIS A 14 -19.44 -5.11 -3.14
CA HIS A 14 -19.68 -6.17 -2.14
C HIS A 14 -18.41 -6.71 -1.49
N VAL A 15 -17.23 -6.16 -1.83
CA VAL A 15 -15.95 -6.61 -1.27
C VAL A 15 -15.54 -5.77 -0.05
N PRO A 16 -14.87 -6.37 0.96
CA PRO A 16 -14.44 -5.64 2.15
C PRO A 16 -13.48 -4.48 1.81
N ILE A 17 -13.79 -3.28 2.32
CA ILE A 17 -12.93 -2.10 2.16
C ILE A 17 -12.09 -1.90 3.42
N VAL A 18 -10.77 -2.01 3.26
CA VAL A 18 -9.77 -1.75 4.31
C VAL A 18 -9.09 -0.43 4.03
N LEU A 19 -9.01 0.44 5.05
CA LEU A 19 -8.25 1.68 4.98
C LEU A 19 -6.81 1.43 5.43
N VAL A 20 -5.86 1.84 4.61
CA VAL A 20 -4.42 1.77 4.89
C VAL A 20 -3.84 3.18 4.88
N ASP A 21 -3.02 3.51 5.87
CA ASP A 21 -2.38 4.82 5.98
C ASP A 21 -1.13 4.91 5.11
N GLU A 22 -1.17 5.64 4.00
CA GLU A 22 -0.06 5.75 3.04
C GLU A 22 1.07 6.70 3.46
N ARG A 23 1.02 7.34 4.64
CA ARG A 23 2.01 8.37 5.02
C ARG A 23 3.48 7.91 5.04
N LEU A 24 3.74 6.60 5.03
CA LEU A 24 5.09 6.02 4.95
C LEU A 24 5.52 5.63 3.51
N SER A 25 4.57 5.38 2.60
CA SER A 25 4.83 4.66 1.35
C SER A 25 5.59 5.50 0.32
N THR A 26 5.32 6.79 0.20
CA THR A 26 5.99 7.64 -0.81
C THR A 26 7.47 7.79 -0.53
N VAL A 27 7.87 8.01 0.73
CA VAL A 27 9.28 8.16 1.11
C VAL A 27 10.02 6.82 1.04
N GLU A 28 9.40 5.73 1.50
CA GLU A 28 9.97 4.39 1.40
C GLU A 28 10.07 3.90 -0.06
N ALA A 29 9.08 4.18 -0.91
CA ALA A 29 9.11 3.86 -2.34
C ALA A 29 10.23 4.63 -3.06
N ASP A 30 10.36 5.92 -2.77
CA ASP A 30 11.41 6.75 -3.37
C ASP A 30 12.80 6.29 -2.91
N ARG A 31 12.95 5.85 -1.65
CA ARG A 31 14.19 5.23 -1.14
C ARG A 31 14.52 3.92 -1.87
N ARG A 32 13.60 2.95 -1.93
CA ARG A 32 13.80 1.65 -2.61
C ARG A 32 14.08 1.83 -4.12
N MET A 33 13.46 2.82 -4.76
CA MET A 33 13.70 3.10 -6.17
C MET A 33 15.03 3.81 -6.45
N ARG A 34 15.53 4.62 -5.51
CA ARG A 34 16.90 5.18 -5.56
C ARG A 34 17.96 4.09 -5.42
N GLU A 35 17.69 3.07 -4.62
CA GLU A 35 18.55 1.89 -4.45
C GLU A 35 18.52 0.96 -5.69
N SER A 36 17.47 1.03 -6.50
CA SER A 36 17.39 0.31 -7.77
C SER A 36 18.14 1.05 -8.89
N SER A 37 18.98 0.33 -9.64
CA SER A 37 19.79 0.84 -10.78
C SER A 37 18.95 1.25 -12.01
N VAL A 38 17.68 1.56 -11.84
CA VAL A 38 16.71 1.88 -12.89
C VAL A 38 16.82 3.36 -13.26
N ARG A 39 16.77 3.71 -14.55
CA ARG A 39 16.82 5.12 -15.01
C ARG A 39 15.62 5.94 -14.51
N ARG A 40 15.81 7.25 -14.34
CA ARG A 40 14.84 8.16 -13.70
C ARG A 40 13.50 8.26 -14.43
N GLU A 41 13.46 8.22 -15.77
CA GLU A 41 12.18 8.16 -16.51
C GLU A 41 11.45 6.82 -16.33
N ALA A 42 12.17 5.70 -16.36
CA ALA A 42 11.60 4.37 -16.13
C ALA A 42 11.13 4.17 -14.68
N ARG A 43 11.70 4.93 -13.73
CA ARG A 43 11.18 5.01 -12.37
C ARG A 43 9.81 5.67 -12.35
N ARG A 44 9.64 6.85 -12.97
CA ARG A 44 8.35 7.56 -12.97
C ARG A 44 7.19 6.72 -13.50
N SER A 45 7.40 5.88 -14.52
CA SER A 45 6.36 4.98 -15.02
C SER A 45 6.08 3.76 -14.12
N ARG A 46 6.99 3.45 -13.19
CA ARG A 46 6.90 2.31 -12.27
C ARG A 46 6.55 2.70 -10.84
N VAL A 47 6.57 3.99 -10.47
CA VAL A 47 6.24 4.47 -9.12
C VAL A 47 4.92 3.88 -8.65
N ASP A 48 3.87 3.95 -9.47
CA ASP A 48 2.53 3.52 -9.08
C ASP A 48 2.46 2.00 -8.81
N ALA A 49 3.12 1.20 -9.65
CA ALA A 49 3.19 -0.25 -9.47
C ALA A 49 4.00 -0.63 -8.22
N VAL A 50 5.11 0.09 -7.95
CA VAL A 50 5.92 -0.10 -6.75
C VAL A 50 5.14 0.31 -5.50
N ALA A 51 4.42 1.43 -5.54
CA ALA A 51 3.56 1.87 -4.45
C ALA A 51 2.45 0.85 -4.15
N ALA A 52 1.78 0.32 -5.18
CA ALA A 52 0.78 -0.73 -5.03
C ALA A 52 1.36 -2.00 -4.39
N ALA A 53 2.56 -2.42 -4.82
CA ALA A 53 3.24 -3.58 -4.25
C ALA A 53 3.62 -3.37 -2.77
N LEU A 54 4.07 -2.17 -2.41
CA LEU A 54 4.40 -1.80 -1.02
C LEU A 54 3.18 -1.79 -0.11
N ILE A 55 2.05 -1.25 -0.60
CA ILE A 55 0.78 -1.26 0.12
C ILE A 55 0.35 -2.71 0.40
N LEU A 56 0.47 -3.60 -0.60
CA LEU A 56 0.16 -5.01 -0.44
C LEU A 56 1.11 -5.71 0.53
N GLU A 57 2.43 -5.52 0.40
CA GLU A 57 3.45 -6.08 1.29
C GLU A 57 3.17 -5.71 2.75
N ARG A 58 2.83 -4.45 3.00
CA ARG A 58 2.46 -3.96 4.33
C ARG A 58 1.21 -4.66 4.85
N TYR A 59 0.15 -4.72 4.07
CA TYR A 59 -1.10 -5.38 4.47
C TYR A 59 -0.89 -6.85 4.82
N LEU A 60 -0.13 -7.58 4.00
CA LEU A 60 0.17 -9.00 4.26
C LEU A 60 1.04 -9.17 5.52
N SER A 61 2.01 -8.28 5.74
CA SER A 61 2.87 -8.31 6.93
C SER A 61 2.10 -8.04 8.22
N GLU A 62 1.19 -7.06 8.22
CA GLU A 62 0.31 -6.78 9.36
C GLU A 62 -0.57 -7.99 9.71
N ARG A 63 -1.10 -8.69 8.69
CA ARG A 63 -1.89 -9.92 8.90
C ARG A 63 -1.05 -11.08 9.43
N ARG A 64 0.19 -11.23 8.96
CA ARG A 64 1.11 -12.26 9.46
C ARG A 64 1.43 -12.04 10.93
N ASN A 65 1.84 -10.82 11.30
CA ASN A 65 2.18 -10.48 12.68
C ASN A 65 0.97 -10.65 13.64
N LYS A 66 -0.25 -10.36 13.16
CA LYS A 66 -1.48 -10.58 13.95
C LYS A 66 -1.82 -12.06 14.12
N ALA A 67 -1.52 -12.91 13.13
CA ALA A 67 -1.68 -14.35 13.24
C ALA A 67 -0.64 -14.98 14.20
N ASP A 68 0.60 -14.49 14.15
CA ASP A 68 1.68 -14.97 15.02
C ASP A 68 1.46 -14.56 16.49
N GLY A 69 0.94 -13.35 16.74
CA GLY A 69 0.62 -12.85 18.09
C GLY A 69 -0.66 -13.42 18.72
N ALA A 70 -1.50 -14.13 17.95
CA ALA A 70 -2.70 -14.80 18.46
C ALA A 70 -2.45 -16.27 18.87
N ASN A 71 -1.26 -16.81 18.55
CA ASN A 71 -0.85 -18.19 18.83
C ASN A 71 0.19 -18.30 19.96
N GLY A 72 0.44 -17.22 20.73
CA GLY A 72 1.30 -17.21 21.91
C GLY A 72 0.52 -16.79 23.15
#